data_AF-A0A1M6E7Y0-F1
#
_entry.id   AF-A0A1M6E7Y0-F1
#
_cell.length_a   1.000
_cell.length_b   1.000
_cell.length_c   1.000
_cell.angle_alpha   90.00
_cell.angle_beta   90.00
_cell.angle_gamma   90.00
#
_symmetry.space_group_name_H-M   'P 1'
#
loop_
_entity.id
_entity.type
_entity.pdbx_description
1 polymer ?
#
loop_
_entity_poly.entity_id
_entity_poly.type
_entity_poly.pdbx_seq_one_letter_code
_entity_poly.pdbx_strand_id
1 'polypeptide(L)'
;MSTTRRSTRVFFSWQSDLPQGPTTLAVRAALRSAASQIEADHPVDIVIEEATSNSAGSPYIPFELADKIRRADIFVGDITTVARISEDGKSLPNPNVTFELGVASAHLGWQRIIMLFNEELATLDKLPFDFDRHRISKFRIKEGTAAQKAGAAKLSELMKAAVERILLDNPKRPRELEGIPPEQRKHARDVEMIHWFMRQLHTGLLDQHIMDMPNFLNWHATQMFEGIDSVVRSSDFKLYNTDFYNAAIGLRGSLAASLRYMEHYDETSNPMRQIYRRRGHDYKSIAKEKKVTREINESISELRKHLGNIISIIRSDYLEVDTNETNGQYIKNHTDLQKSFEPD
;
A
#
# COMPACT_ATOMS: atom_id res chain seq x y z
N MET A 1 25.24 13.56 -2.25
CA MET A 1 23.77 13.48 -2.11
C MET A 1 23.33 12.22 -2.86
N SER A 2 22.84 11.21 -2.14
CA SER A 2 22.38 9.96 -2.76
C SER A 2 21.04 10.22 -3.45
N THR A 3 21.04 10.37 -4.77
CA THR A 3 19.80 10.38 -5.55
C THR A 3 19.21 8.97 -5.47
N THR A 4 18.09 8.82 -4.76
CA THR A 4 17.36 7.55 -4.69
C THR A 4 16.86 7.20 -6.09
N ARG A 5 17.53 6.26 -6.75
CA ARG A 5 17.09 5.75 -8.05
C ARG A 5 15.91 4.80 -7.88
N ARG A 6 14.91 4.95 -8.74
CA ARG A 6 13.74 4.06 -8.75
C ARG A 6 14.06 2.81 -9.57
N SER A 7 13.91 1.63 -8.99
CA SER A 7 14.01 0.38 -9.74
C SER A 7 12.74 0.14 -10.56
N THR A 8 12.89 -0.14 -11.86
CA THR A 8 11.81 -0.51 -12.80
C THR A 8 12.09 -1.89 -13.37
N ARG A 9 11.15 -2.82 -13.19
CA ARG A 9 11.29 -4.20 -13.68
C ARG A 9 10.64 -4.38 -15.05
N VAL A 10 11.41 -4.86 -16.02
CA VAL A 10 10.91 -5.23 -17.35
C VAL A 10 10.94 -6.74 -17.47
N PHE A 11 9.77 -7.36 -17.60
CA PHE A 11 9.66 -8.78 -17.86
C PHE A 11 9.72 -9.04 -19.37
N PHE A 12 10.73 -9.78 -19.82
CA PHE A 12 10.89 -10.18 -21.22
C PHE A 12 10.44 -11.62 -21.44
N SER A 13 9.33 -11.75 -22.15
CA SER A 13 8.75 -13.02 -22.61
C SER A 13 9.34 -13.38 -23.98
N TRP A 14 10.19 -14.40 -23.99
CA TRP A 14 10.91 -14.87 -25.18
C TRP A 14 10.35 -16.20 -25.69
N GLN A 15 10.69 -16.55 -26.94
CA GLN A 15 10.30 -17.82 -27.56
C GLN A 15 11.48 -18.53 -28.24
N SER A 16 11.44 -19.86 -28.28
CA SER A 16 12.46 -20.71 -28.92
C SER A 16 12.10 -21.18 -30.34
N ASP A 17 10.85 -21.05 -30.76
CA ASP A 17 10.32 -21.78 -31.93
C ASP A 17 10.64 -21.10 -33.27
N LEU A 18 11.19 -19.88 -33.23
CA LEU A 18 11.69 -19.14 -34.39
C LEU A 18 13.21 -18.99 -34.35
N PRO A 19 13.85 -18.65 -35.50
CA PRO A 19 15.27 -18.33 -35.53
C PRO A 19 15.63 -17.25 -34.50
N GLN A 20 16.58 -17.56 -33.62
CA GLN A 20 16.86 -16.76 -32.43
C GLN A 20 17.54 -15.43 -32.74
N GLY A 21 18.40 -15.40 -33.77
CA GLY A 21 19.09 -14.20 -34.24
C GLY A 21 18.13 -13.03 -34.53
N PRO A 22 17.13 -13.20 -35.42
CA PRO A 22 16.17 -12.16 -35.76
C PRO A 22 15.03 -11.96 -34.76
N THR A 23 14.92 -12.78 -33.70
CA THR A 23 13.86 -12.70 -32.68
C THR A 23 14.47 -12.46 -31.30
N THR A 24 14.49 -13.47 -30.43
CA THR A 24 14.90 -13.41 -29.02
C THR A 24 16.24 -12.72 -28.78
N LEU A 25 17.28 -13.02 -29.57
CA LEU A 25 18.59 -12.39 -29.40
C LEU A 25 18.58 -10.92 -29.81
N ALA A 26 17.94 -10.57 -30.93
CA ALA A 26 17.80 -9.19 -31.37
C ALA A 26 16.97 -8.35 -30.38
N VAL A 27 15.85 -8.89 -29.90
CA VAL A 27 14.98 -8.22 -28.92
C VAL A 27 15.71 -8.02 -27.60
N ARG A 28 16.43 -9.03 -27.10
CA ARG A 28 17.22 -8.91 -25.86
C ARG A 28 18.31 -7.85 -25.98
N ALA A 29 19.02 -7.81 -27.11
CA ALA A 29 20.05 -6.80 -27.36
C ALA A 29 19.44 -5.39 -27.42
N ALA A 30 18.32 -5.23 -28.10
CA ALA A 30 17.59 -3.97 -28.18
C ALA A 30 17.10 -3.50 -26.80
N LEU A 31 16.56 -4.41 -25.97
CA LEU A 31 16.08 -4.10 -24.63
C LEU A 31 17.22 -3.68 -23.69
N ARG A 32 18.38 -4.34 -23.72
CA ARG A 32 19.57 -3.94 -22.95
C ARG A 32 20.12 -2.57 -23.38
N SER A 33 20.15 -2.33 -24.69
CA SER A 33 20.55 -1.03 -25.25
C SER A 33 19.59 0.08 -24.81
N ALA A 34 18.28 -0.17 -24.88
CA ALA A 34 17.25 0.75 -24.42
C ALA A 34 17.38 1.04 -22.91
N ALA A 35 17.54 0.00 -22.08
CA ALA A 35 17.72 0.14 -20.65
C ALA A 35 18.92 1.05 -20.31
N SER A 36 20.09 0.77 -20.91
CA SER A 36 21.31 1.56 -20.67
C SER A 36 21.14 3.04 -21.03
N GLN A 37 20.41 3.33 -22.12
CA GLN A 37 20.14 4.71 -22.52
C GLN A 37 19.15 5.40 -21.58
N ILE A 38 18.09 4.72 -21.17
CA ILE A 38 17.08 5.28 -20.26
C ILE A 38 17.67 5.53 -18.87
N GLU A 39 18.53 4.64 -18.36
CA GLU A 39 19.24 4.83 -17.08
C GLU A 39 20.24 5.99 -17.12
N ALA A 40 20.75 6.34 -18.29
CA ALA A 40 21.59 7.53 -18.48
C ALA A 40 20.76 8.82 -18.53
N ASP A 41 19.56 8.75 -19.13
CA ASP A 41 18.67 9.89 -19.31
C ASP A 41 17.82 10.19 -18.05
N HIS A 42 17.54 9.16 -17.22
CA HIS A 42 16.63 9.24 -16.07
C HIS A 42 17.21 8.59 -14.80
N PRO A 43 16.86 9.05 -13.59
CA PRO A 43 17.35 8.47 -12.33
C PRO A 43 16.60 7.17 -11.96
N VAL A 44 16.67 6.17 -12.85
CA VAL A 44 16.04 4.86 -12.69
C VAL A 44 17.07 3.76 -12.89
N ASP A 45 16.81 2.60 -12.30
CA ASP A 45 17.58 1.37 -12.57
C ASP A 45 16.62 0.36 -13.22
N ILE A 46 16.93 -0.14 -14.42
CA ILE A 46 16.09 -1.05 -15.19
C ILE A 46 16.58 -2.48 -15.00
N VAL A 47 15.73 -3.31 -14.41
CA VAL A 47 16.01 -4.73 -14.18
C VAL A 47 15.24 -5.55 -15.20
N ILE A 48 15.96 -6.23 -16.09
CA ILE A 48 15.36 -7.13 -17.09
C ILE A 48 15.27 -8.53 -16.49
N GLU A 49 14.06 -9.07 -16.41
CA GLU A 49 13.78 -10.41 -15.90
C GLU A 49 13.24 -11.31 -17.02
N GLU A 50 13.66 -12.58 -17.03
CA GLU A 50 13.20 -13.60 -17.99
C GLU A 50 12.72 -14.86 -17.23
N ALA A 51 11.81 -15.60 -17.84
CA ALA A 51 11.14 -16.79 -17.28
C ALA A 51 12.12 -17.82 -16.63
N THR A 52 13.31 -17.98 -17.20
CA THR A 52 14.29 -19.01 -16.79
C THR A 52 15.46 -18.50 -15.96
N SER A 53 15.45 -17.22 -15.56
CA SER A 53 16.51 -16.67 -14.73
C SER A 53 16.19 -16.82 -13.23
N ASN A 54 16.93 -17.70 -12.55
CA ASN A 54 16.99 -17.89 -11.10
C ASN A 54 15.77 -18.49 -10.37
N SER A 55 15.58 -19.81 -10.46
CA SER A 55 14.98 -20.57 -9.36
C SER A 55 15.82 -21.80 -9.02
N ALA A 56 16.06 -22.02 -7.73
CA ALA A 56 16.80 -23.17 -7.24
C ALA A 56 15.83 -24.34 -6.99
N GLY A 57 16.10 -25.52 -7.56
CA GLY A 57 15.29 -26.74 -7.39
C GLY A 57 14.34 -27.03 -8.57
N SER A 58 13.26 -27.78 -8.30
CA SER A 58 12.21 -28.12 -9.27
C SER A 58 10.86 -27.47 -8.91
N PRO A 59 10.75 -26.13 -8.95
CA PRO A 59 9.53 -25.44 -8.55
C PRO A 59 8.40 -25.62 -9.57
N TYR A 60 7.16 -25.37 -9.13
CA TYR A 60 6.00 -25.32 -10.01
C TYR A 60 6.07 -24.07 -10.90
N ILE A 61 6.69 -24.23 -12.07
CA ILE A 61 7.11 -23.18 -13.02
C ILE A 61 6.01 -22.14 -13.31
N PRO A 62 4.71 -22.49 -13.49
CA PRO A 62 3.68 -21.49 -13.76
C PRO A 62 3.43 -20.48 -12.62
N PHE A 63 3.66 -20.85 -11.36
CA PHE A 63 3.40 -19.95 -10.22
C PHE A 63 4.51 -18.91 -10.02
N GLU A 64 5.78 -19.32 -10.09
CA GLU A 64 6.92 -18.41 -10.00
C GLU A 64 6.98 -17.44 -11.18
N LEU A 65 6.68 -17.96 -12.39
CA LEU A 65 6.58 -17.16 -13.60
C LEU A 65 5.49 -16.08 -13.48
N ALA A 66 4.30 -16.47 -12.99
CA ALA A 66 3.22 -15.51 -12.75
C ALA A 66 3.57 -14.48 -11.67
N ASP A 67 4.32 -14.85 -10.62
CA ASP A 67 4.78 -13.90 -9.60
C ASP A 67 5.77 -12.87 -10.17
N LYS A 68 6.74 -13.30 -11.00
CA LYS A 68 7.66 -12.38 -11.70
C LYS A 68 6.90 -11.40 -12.59
N ILE A 69 5.95 -11.89 -13.39
CA ILE A 69 5.12 -11.05 -14.25
C ILE A 69 4.27 -10.06 -13.44
N ARG A 70 3.71 -10.48 -12.30
CA ARG A 70 2.95 -9.58 -11.40
C ARG A 70 3.81 -8.46 -10.82
N ARG A 71 5.06 -8.76 -10.48
CA ARG A 71 6.01 -7.79 -9.89
C ARG A 71 6.66 -6.87 -10.91
N ALA A 72 6.61 -7.24 -12.19
CA ALA A 72 7.10 -6.40 -13.26
C ALA A 72 6.32 -5.07 -13.36
N ASP A 73 6.96 -4.07 -13.94
CA ASP A 73 6.36 -2.76 -14.24
C ASP A 73 5.98 -2.63 -15.71
N ILE A 74 6.68 -3.37 -16.58
CA ILE A 74 6.52 -3.39 -18.03
C ILE A 74 6.67 -4.84 -18.50
N PHE A 75 5.82 -5.27 -19.42
CA PHE A 75 5.92 -6.55 -20.11
C PHE A 75 6.33 -6.35 -21.57
N VAL A 76 7.29 -7.12 -22.04
CA VAL A 76 7.72 -7.17 -23.44
C VAL A 76 7.61 -8.60 -23.94
N GLY A 77 6.87 -8.83 -25.03
CA GLY A 77 6.71 -10.18 -25.59
C GLY A 77 6.80 -10.20 -27.11
N ASP A 78 7.49 -11.20 -27.66
CA ASP A 78 7.56 -11.46 -29.10
C ASP A 78 6.43 -12.40 -29.54
N ILE A 79 5.38 -11.81 -30.11
CA ILE A 79 4.19 -12.52 -30.59
C ILE A 79 4.28 -12.94 -32.06
N THR A 80 5.49 -12.96 -32.65
CA THR A 80 5.69 -13.45 -34.01
C THR A 80 5.19 -14.90 -34.13
N THR A 81 4.33 -15.12 -35.12
CA THR A 81 3.65 -16.40 -35.36
C THR A 81 4.64 -17.55 -35.53
N VAL A 82 4.39 -18.66 -34.85
CA VAL A 82 5.22 -19.88 -34.91
C VAL A 82 4.54 -21.01 -35.69
N ALA A 83 3.20 -20.99 -35.79
CA ALA A 83 2.43 -22.01 -36.49
C ALA A 83 1.16 -21.44 -37.14
N ARG A 84 0.58 -22.19 -38.09
CA ARG A 84 -0.75 -21.90 -38.68
C ARG A 84 -1.64 -23.13 -38.61
N ILE A 85 -2.93 -22.94 -38.38
CA ILE A 85 -3.92 -24.04 -38.33
C ILE A 85 -4.16 -24.64 -39.72
N SER A 86 -4.14 -23.81 -40.77
CA SER A 86 -4.21 -24.19 -42.19
C SER A 86 -3.63 -23.05 -43.04
N GLU A 87 -3.48 -23.25 -44.36
CA GLU A 87 -2.95 -22.20 -45.27
C GLU A 87 -3.72 -20.88 -45.16
N ASP A 88 -5.05 -20.96 -45.04
CA ASP A 88 -5.95 -19.83 -44.79
C ASP A 88 -6.41 -19.73 -43.32
N GLY A 89 -5.81 -20.48 -42.42
CA GLY A 89 -6.22 -20.63 -41.03
C GLY A 89 -5.70 -19.52 -40.11
N LYS A 90 -5.98 -19.67 -38.81
CA LYS A 90 -5.44 -18.74 -37.80
C LYS A 90 -3.93 -18.94 -37.64
N SER A 91 -3.22 -17.83 -37.50
CA SER A 91 -1.80 -17.77 -37.17
C SER A 91 -1.64 -17.84 -35.65
N LEU A 92 -0.83 -18.75 -35.14
CA LEU A 92 -0.63 -18.99 -33.71
C LEU A 92 0.76 -18.49 -33.27
N PRO A 93 0.83 -17.49 -32.36
CA PRO A 93 2.05 -17.18 -31.63
C PRO A 93 2.50 -18.32 -30.72
N ASN A 94 3.71 -18.23 -30.18
CA ASN A 94 4.20 -19.18 -29.19
C ASN A 94 3.22 -19.26 -27.99
N PRO A 95 2.85 -20.47 -27.54
CA PRO A 95 1.85 -20.65 -26.47
C PRO A 95 2.33 -20.16 -25.11
N ASN A 96 3.64 -20.23 -24.81
CA ASN A 96 4.20 -19.73 -23.56
C ASN A 96 4.13 -18.20 -23.53
N VAL A 97 4.56 -17.53 -24.61
CA VAL A 97 4.44 -16.07 -24.73
C VAL A 97 2.99 -15.61 -24.63
N THR A 98 2.07 -16.36 -25.23
CA THR A 98 0.63 -16.06 -25.16
C THR A 98 0.08 -16.22 -23.75
N PHE A 99 0.48 -17.26 -23.02
CA PHE A 99 0.11 -17.46 -21.61
C PHE A 99 0.64 -16.32 -20.73
N GLU A 100 1.93 -16.00 -20.86
CA GLU A 100 2.58 -14.94 -20.09
C GLU A 100 1.97 -13.57 -20.38
N LEU A 101 1.64 -13.29 -21.64
CA LEU A 101 0.90 -12.10 -22.03
C LEU A 101 -0.50 -12.05 -21.41
N GLY A 102 -1.21 -13.18 -21.36
CA GLY A 102 -2.51 -13.28 -20.68
C GLY A 102 -2.39 -12.89 -19.20
N VAL A 103 -1.38 -13.41 -18.50
CA VAL A 103 -1.09 -13.05 -17.11
C VAL A 103 -0.70 -11.57 -16.98
N ALA A 104 0.14 -11.06 -17.88
CA ALA A 104 0.57 -9.66 -17.88
C ALA A 104 -0.60 -8.70 -18.15
N SER A 105 -1.49 -9.04 -19.07
CA SER A 105 -2.64 -8.18 -19.41
C SER A 105 -3.62 -8.09 -18.24
N ALA A 106 -3.83 -9.20 -17.50
CA ALA A 106 -4.65 -9.21 -16.31
C ALA A 106 -4.04 -8.41 -15.13
N HIS A 107 -2.71 -8.44 -14.95
CA HIS A 107 -2.07 -7.85 -13.76
C HIS A 107 -1.42 -6.49 -13.96
N LEU A 108 -0.82 -6.24 -15.13
CA LEU A 108 -0.16 -4.98 -15.49
C LEU A 108 -1.06 -4.10 -16.34
N GLY A 109 -1.94 -4.71 -17.13
CA GLY A 109 -2.84 -4.01 -18.04
C GLY A 109 -2.20 -3.72 -19.39
N TRP A 110 -3.05 -3.57 -20.41
CA TRP A 110 -2.62 -3.38 -21.79
C TRP A 110 -1.72 -2.17 -22.01
N GLN A 111 -1.84 -1.12 -21.19
CA GLN A 111 -1.02 0.10 -21.32
C GLN A 111 0.44 -0.11 -20.86
N ARG A 112 0.75 -1.21 -20.18
CA ARG A 112 2.11 -1.58 -19.72
C ARG A 112 2.74 -2.69 -20.55
N ILE A 113 2.11 -3.06 -21.67
CA ILE A 113 2.51 -4.17 -22.52
C ILE A 113 3.08 -3.65 -23.84
N ILE A 114 4.23 -4.19 -24.22
CA ILE A 114 4.87 -4.00 -25.52
C ILE A 114 4.84 -5.35 -26.25
N MET A 115 3.98 -5.48 -27.25
CA MET A 115 3.95 -6.65 -28.13
C MET A 115 4.79 -6.39 -29.37
N LEU A 116 5.76 -7.25 -29.63
CA LEU A 116 6.65 -7.17 -30.79
C LEU A 116 6.25 -8.19 -31.84
N PHE A 117 6.43 -7.84 -33.11
CA PHE A 117 6.16 -8.74 -34.23
C PHE A 117 7.18 -8.52 -35.36
N ASN A 118 7.87 -9.59 -35.77
CA ASN A 118 8.82 -9.54 -36.88
C ASN A 118 8.10 -9.85 -38.21
N GLU A 119 7.87 -8.81 -39.01
CA GLU A 119 7.18 -8.94 -40.31
C GLU A 119 8.01 -9.68 -41.38
N GLU A 120 9.31 -9.89 -41.17
CA GLU A 120 10.15 -10.68 -42.09
C GLU A 120 9.93 -12.20 -41.93
N LEU A 121 9.38 -12.64 -40.80
CA LEU A 121 9.23 -14.06 -40.46
C LEU A 121 7.78 -14.54 -40.60
N ALA A 122 6.81 -13.66 -40.38
CA ALA A 122 5.39 -13.98 -40.46
C ALA A 122 4.59 -12.78 -40.95
N THR A 123 3.40 -13.04 -41.48
CA THR A 123 2.42 -11.99 -41.76
C THR A 123 1.49 -11.81 -40.57
N LEU A 124 1.13 -10.56 -40.30
CA LEU A 124 0.22 -10.19 -39.21
C LEU A 124 -1.23 -10.40 -39.66
N ASP A 125 -1.65 -11.65 -39.83
CA ASP A 125 -2.98 -12.01 -40.30
C ASP A 125 -3.62 -13.10 -39.44
N LYS A 126 -4.92 -12.95 -39.14
CA LYS A 126 -5.74 -13.96 -38.46
C LYS A 126 -5.15 -14.44 -37.12
N LEU A 127 -4.50 -13.55 -36.37
CA LEU A 127 -4.03 -13.85 -35.02
C LEU A 127 -5.22 -14.17 -34.08
N PRO A 128 -5.08 -15.07 -33.08
CA PRO A 128 -6.12 -15.37 -32.11
C PRO A 128 -6.42 -14.18 -31.19
N PHE A 129 -7.47 -14.27 -30.36
CA PHE A 129 -7.69 -13.34 -29.23
C PHE A 129 -7.79 -11.83 -29.58
N ASP A 130 -8.09 -11.48 -30.84
CA ASP A 130 -8.18 -10.10 -31.35
C ASP A 130 -6.92 -9.25 -31.01
N PHE A 131 -5.73 -9.85 -31.15
CA PHE A 131 -4.44 -9.16 -31.05
C PHE A 131 -4.38 -7.87 -31.88
N ASP A 132 -5.07 -7.87 -33.03
CA ASP A 132 -5.17 -6.77 -33.98
C ASP A 132 -5.87 -5.51 -33.43
N ARG A 133 -6.64 -5.64 -32.35
CA ARG A 133 -7.27 -4.50 -31.66
C ARG A 133 -6.33 -3.78 -30.70
N HIS A 134 -5.14 -4.33 -30.46
CA HIS A 134 -4.12 -3.74 -29.59
C HIS A 134 -2.92 -3.28 -30.44
N ARG A 135 -2.19 -2.28 -29.94
CA ARG A 135 -1.02 -1.75 -30.67
C ARG A 135 0.09 -2.81 -30.71
N ILE A 136 0.47 -3.23 -31.91
CA ILE A 136 1.58 -4.16 -32.14
C ILE A 136 2.76 -3.39 -32.72
N SER A 137 3.92 -3.51 -32.07
CA SER A 137 5.17 -2.91 -32.48
C SER A 137 5.88 -3.81 -33.49
N LYS A 138 5.80 -3.41 -34.76
CA LYS A 138 6.37 -4.15 -35.87
C LYS A 138 7.85 -3.83 -36.06
N PHE A 139 8.64 -4.85 -36.34
CA PHE A 139 10.04 -4.68 -36.76
C PHE A 139 10.38 -5.66 -37.88
N ARG A 140 11.53 -5.47 -38.51
CA ARG A 140 11.98 -6.27 -39.65
C ARG A 140 13.45 -6.61 -39.49
N ILE A 141 13.72 -7.87 -39.17
CA ILE A 141 15.07 -8.40 -39.13
C ILE A 141 15.05 -9.77 -39.78
N LYS A 142 15.90 -9.93 -40.80
CA LYS A 142 16.18 -11.21 -41.45
C LYS A 142 17.66 -11.50 -41.31
N GLU A 143 17.98 -12.68 -40.78
CA GLU A 143 19.35 -13.11 -40.52
C GLU A 143 20.16 -13.23 -41.83
N GLY A 144 21.44 -12.84 -41.77
CA GLY A 144 22.36 -12.95 -42.90
C GLY A 144 22.16 -11.92 -44.01
N THR A 145 21.37 -10.86 -43.74
CA THR A 145 21.10 -9.79 -44.71
C THR A 145 21.86 -8.51 -44.39
N ALA A 146 22.21 -7.71 -45.41
CA ALA A 146 22.81 -6.39 -45.20
C ALA A 146 21.91 -5.44 -44.40
N ALA A 147 20.59 -5.65 -44.45
CA ALA A 147 19.60 -4.88 -43.71
C ALA A 147 19.49 -5.25 -42.21
N GLN A 148 20.09 -6.36 -41.77
CA GLN A 148 20.02 -6.85 -40.38
C GLN A 148 20.49 -5.79 -39.37
N LYS A 149 21.62 -5.13 -39.65
CA LYS A 149 22.18 -4.08 -38.77
C LYS A 149 21.25 -2.87 -38.66
N ALA A 150 20.67 -2.44 -39.78
CA ALA A 150 19.71 -1.33 -39.81
C ALA A 150 18.40 -1.70 -39.08
N GLY A 151 17.92 -2.93 -39.23
CA GLY A 151 16.76 -3.45 -38.51
C GLY A 151 16.97 -3.51 -37.00
N ALA A 152 18.15 -3.97 -36.55
CA ALA A 152 18.52 -4.01 -35.13
C ALA A 152 18.61 -2.61 -34.50
N ALA A 153 19.13 -1.62 -35.24
CA ALA A 153 19.17 -0.23 -34.79
C ALA A 153 17.74 0.33 -34.61
N LYS A 154 16.87 0.13 -35.60
CA LYS A 154 15.45 0.55 -35.51
C LYS A 154 14.70 -0.13 -34.37
N LEU A 155 14.96 -1.42 -34.13
CA LEU A 155 14.36 -2.14 -33.01
C LEU A 155 14.82 -1.55 -31.66
N SER A 156 16.09 -1.15 -31.56
CA SER A 156 16.63 -0.50 -30.35
C SER A 156 15.99 0.86 -30.10
N GLU A 157 15.82 1.68 -31.14
CA GLU A 157 15.11 2.97 -31.06
C GLU A 157 13.65 2.79 -30.66
N LEU A 158 12.95 1.83 -31.27
CA LEU A 158 11.58 1.47 -30.93
C LEU A 158 11.48 1.06 -29.45
N MET A 159 12.39 0.19 -29.01
CA MET A 159 12.37 -0.33 -27.64
C MET A 159 12.60 0.77 -26.62
N LYS A 160 13.57 1.66 -26.87
CA LYS A 160 13.80 2.85 -26.04
C LYS A 160 12.53 3.67 -25.93
N ALA A 161 11.98 4.10 -27.06
CA ALA A 161 10.81 4.97 -27.10
C ALA A 161 9.59 4.34 -26.39
N ALA A 162 9.37 3.03 -26.56
CA ALA A 162 8.25 2.34 -25.95
C ALA A 162 8.40 2.17 -24.43
N VAL A 163 9.56 1.72 -23.96
CA VAL A 163 9.84 1.53 -22.52
C VAL A 163 9.84 2.87 -21.80
N GLU A 164 10.52 3.87 -22.37
CA GLU A 164 10.57 5.23 -21.82
C GLU A 164 9.18 5.84 -21.74
N ARG A 165 8.35 5.66 -22.77
CA ARG A 165 6.97 6.15 -22.75
C ARG A 165 6.15 5.56 -21.61
N ILE A 166 6.21 4.24 -21.41
CA ILE A 166 5.47 3.58 -20.32
C ILE A 166 6.02 4.00 -18.95
N LEU A 167 7.34 4.17 -18.84
CA LEU A 167 8.00 4.65 -17.62
C LEU A 167 7.50 6.07 -17.24
N LEU A 168 7.46 6.98 -18.21
CA LEU A 168 7.05 8.37 -18.00
C LEU A 168 5.54 8.51 -17.76
N ASP A 169 4.72 7.81 -18.55
CA ASP A 169 3.26 7.85 -18.41
C ASP A 169 2.77 7.14 -17.14
N ASN A 170 3.52 6.13 -16.68
CA ASN A 170 3.22 5.29 -15.51
C ASN A 170 1.73 4.90 -15.40
N PRO A 171 1.13 4.28 -16.43
CA PRO A 171 -0.30 4.02 -16.51
C PRO A 171 -0.79 3.12 -15.37
N LYS A 172 -2.00 3.33 -14.86
CA LYS A 172 -2.52 2.52 -13.74
C LYS A 172 -2.71 1.05 -14.16
N ARG A 173 -2.35 0.12 -13.27
CA ARG A 173 -2.53 -1.33 -13.42
C ARG A 173 -4.03 -1.70 -13.30
N PRO A 174 -4.51 -2.81 -13.90
CA PRO A 174 -5.87 -3.29 -13.77
C PRO A 174 -6.33 -3.42 -12.32
N ARG A 175 -5.49 -3.89 -11.38
CA ARG A 175 -5.86 -3.91 -9.95
C ARG A 175 -6.03 -2.53 -9.31
N GLU A 176 -5.40 -1.50 -9.87
CA GLU A 176 -5.61 -0.11 -9.47
C GLU A 176 -6.87 0.48 -10.14
N LEU A 177 -7.41 -0.21 -11.15
CA LEU A 177 -8.61 0.14 -11.92
C LEU A 177 -9.84 -0.74 -11.56
N GLU A 178 -9.63 -1.96 -11.05
CA GLU A 178 -10.60 -3.01 -10.74
C GLU A 178 -10.68 -3.23 -9.21
N GLY A 179 -11.89 -3.29 -8.69
CA GLY A 179 -12.20 -3.21 -7.26
C GLY A 179 -11.40 -4.16 -6.34
N ILE A 180 -10.82 -3.55 -5.31
CA ILE A 180 -10.06 -4.13 -4.18
C ILE A 180 -10.68 -5.45 -3.65
N PRO A 181 -9.89 -6.52 -3.37
CA PRO A 181 -10.37 -7.77 -2.75
C PRO A 181 -11.21 -7.54 -1.48
N PRO A 182 -12.21 -8.38 -1.15
CA PRO A 182 -13.07 -8.16 0.02
C PRO A 182 -12.28 -7.99 1.32
N GLU A 183 -11.21 -8.74 1.54
CA GLU A 183 -10.35 -8.61 2.72
C GLU A 183 -9.59 -7.29 2.75
N GLN A 184 -9.07 -6.83 1.62
CA GLN A 184 -8.44 -5.50 1.53
C GLN A 184 -9.46 -4.37 1.63
N ARG A 185 -10.71 -4.58 1.20
CA ARG A 185 -11.81 -3.64 1.43
C ARG A 185 -12.22 -3.59 2.89
N LYS A 186 -12.25 -4.74 3.58
CA LYS A 186 -12.49 -4.82 5.03
C LYS A 186 -11.35 -4.14 5.78
N HIS A 187 -10.10 -4.44 5.43
CA HIS A 187 -8.91 -3.81 5.99
C HIS A 187 -8.91 -2.30 5.77
N ALA A 188 -9.12 -1.83 4.55
CA ALA A 188 -9.20 -0.40 4.26
C ALA A 188 -10.34 0.29 5.01
N ARG A 189 -11.51 -0.37 5.14
CA ARG A 189 -12.61 0.16 5.96
C ARG A 189 -12.23 0.22 7.44
N ASP A 190 -11.55 -0.79 7.95
CA ASP A 190 -11.06 -0.80 9.32
C ASP A 190 -10.03 0.30 9.55
N VAL A 191 -9.09 0.52 8.62
CA VAL A 191 -8.12 1.61 8.64
C VAL A 191 -8.83 2.97 8.75
N GLU A 192 -9.86 3.22 7.95
CA GLU A 192 -10.64 4.47 8.02
C GLU A 192 -11.34 4.64 9.39
N MET A 193 -11.95 3.57 9.91
CA MET A 193 -12.61 3.60 11.22
C MET A 193 -11.60 3.80 12.36
N ILE A 194 -10.46 3.13 12.30
CA ILE A 194 -9.37 3.30 13.26
C ILE A 194 -8.82 4.72 13.21
N HIS A 195 -8.60 5.30 12.02
CA HIS A 195 -8.22 6.71 11.91
C HIS A 195 -9.28 7.64 12.51
N TRP A 196 -10.56 7.40 12.24
CA TRP A 196 -11.63 8.21 12.80
C TRP A 196 -11.65 8.18 14.34
N PHE A 197 -11.47 6.99 14.92
CA PHE A 197 -11.35 6.79 16.36
C PHE A 197 -10.08 7.46 16.92
N MET A 198 -8.91 7.21 16.32
CA MET A 198 -7.63 7.73 16.78
C MET A 198 -7.52 9.25 16.66
N ARG A 199 -8.29 9.89 15.78
CA ARG A 199 -8.40 11.37 15.72
C ARG A 199 -9.13 11.98 16.93
N GLN A 200 -9.84 11.17 17.73
CA GLN A 200 -10.51 11.64 18.95
C GLN A 200 -9.61 11.61 20.19
N LEU A 201 -8.39 11.08 20.07
CA LEU A 201 -7.48 10.93 21.20
C LEU A 201 -6.06 11.34 20.84
N HIS A 202 -5.33 11.83 21.85
CA HIS A 202 -3.90 12.03 21.75
C HIS A 202 -3.20 11.09 22.73
N THR A 203 -2.44 10.13 22.21
CA THR A 203 -1.84 9.05 23.01
C THR A 203 -0.95 9.60 24.13
N GLY A 204 -0.07 10.55 23.83
CA GLY A 204 0.79 11.19 24.83
C GLY A 204 0.06 12.00 25.91
N LEU A 205 -1.02 12.72 25.58
CA LEU A 205 -1.83 13.45 26.56
C LEU A 205 -2.64 12.49 27.43
N LEU A 206 -3.10 11.38 26.86
CA LEU A 206 -3.77 10.32 27.60
C LEU A 206 -2.80 9.61 28.55
N ASP A 207 -1.57 9.33 28.11
CA ASP A 207 -0.49 8.83 28.98
C ASP A 207 -0.21 9.81 30.11
N GLN A 208 -0.15 11.11 29.83
CA GLN A 208 0.02 12.14 30.85
C GLN A 208 -1.15 12.13 31.85
N HIS A 209 -2.40 11.99 31.40
CA HIS A 209 -3.55 11.88 32.28
C HIS A 209 -3.47 10.63 33.18
N ILE A 210 -3.09 9.49 32.60
CA ILE A 210 -2.87 8.23 33.33
C ILE A 210 -1.78 8.42 34.41
N MET A 211 -0.70 9.16 34.11
CA MET A 211 0.38 9.42 35.07
C MET A 211 -0.02 10.42 36.17
N ASP A 212 -0.81 11.42 35.82
CA ASP A 212 -1.21 12.51 36.72
C ASP A 212 -2.28 12.08 37.72
N MET A 213 -3.14 11.13 37.34
CA MET A 213 -4.19 10.60 38.22
C MET A 213 -3.58 9.77 39.36
N PRO A 214 -4.12 9.88 40.59
CA PRO A 214 -5.32 10.63 40.99
C PRO A 214 -5.03 12.09 41.35
N ASN A 215 -3.79 12.58 41.32
CA ASN A 215 -3.46 13.90 41.87
C ASN A 215 -4.01 15.05 41.01
N PHE A 216 -4.01 14.88 39.70
CA PHE A 216 -4.60 15.86 38.77
C PHE A 216 -5.54 15.19 37.78
N LEU A 217 -6.72 15.80 37.65
CA LEU A 217 -7.64 15.51 36.56
C LEU A 217 -7.36 16.50 35.43
N ASN A 218 -7.05 15.98 34.26
CA ASN A 218 -6.71 16.79 33.10
C ASN A 218 -7.95 17.03 32.22
N TRP A 219 -8.17 18.28 31.80
CA TRP A 219 -9.33 18.66 30.99
C TRP A 219 -9.42 17.91 29.66
N HIS A 220 -8.26 17.66 29.02
CA HIS A 220 -8.19 16.91 27.77
C HIS A 220 -8.73 15.48 27.89
N ALA A 221 -8.76 14.88 29.08
CA ALA A 221 -9.36 13.56 29.28
C ALA A 221 -10.88 13.58 29.06
N THR A 222 -11.56 14.64 29.54
CA THR A 222 -12.99 14.87 29.30
C THR A 222 -13.26 15.08 27.81
N GLN A 223 -12.44 15.88 27.13
CA GLN A 223 -12.59 16.15 25.70
C GLN A 223 -12.39 14.89 24.86
N MET A 224 -11.35 14.11 25.16
CA MET A 224 -11.16 12.81 24.51
C MET A 224 -12.33 11.85 24.79
N PHE A 225 -12.88 11.86 26.02
CA PHE A 225 -14.04 11.03 26.33
C PHE A 225 -15.26 11.40 25.48
N GLU A 226 -15.62 12.68 25.36
CA GLU A 226 -16.74 13.12 24.53
C GLU A 226 -16.56 12.71 23.06
N GLY A 227 -15.36 12.91 22.50
CA GLY A 227 -15.02 12.50 21.14
C GLY A 227 -15.10 10.98 20.95
N ILE A 228 -14.49 10.21 21.85
CA ILE A 228 -14.50 8.74 21.81
C ILE A 228 -15.94 8.20 22.00
N ASP A 229 -16.70 8.74 22.95
CA ASP A 229 -18.09 8.35 23.21
C ASP A 229 -18.95 8.57 21.98
N SER A 230 -18.79 9.72 21.32
CA SER A 230 -19.48 10.05 20.06
C SER A 230 -19.18 9.04 18.96
N VAL A 231 -17.91 8.71 18.73
CA VAL A 231 -17.51 7.74 17.70
C VAL A 231 -18.03 6.34 18.02
N VAL A 232 -17.78 5.84 19.23
CA VAL A 232 -18.13 4.46 19.60
C VAL A 232 -19.65 4.24 19.63
N ARG A 233 -20.46 5.27 19.94
CA ARG A 233 -21.92 5.19 19.90
C ARG A 233 -22.51 5.36 18.50
N SER A 234 -21.73 5.84 17.54
CA SER A 234 -22.21 6.02 16.18
C SER A 234 -22.59 4.70 15.53
N SER A 235 -23.71 4.68 14.81
CA SER A 235 -24.11 3.52 14.00
C SER A 235 -23.13 3.22 12.87
N ASP A 236 -22.27 4.16 12.50
CA ASP A 236 -21.32 4.04 11.40
C ASP A 236 -19.96 3.50 11.85
N PHE A 237 -19.68 3.47 13.14
CA PHE A 237 -18.43 2.92 13.67
C PHE A 237 -18.51 1.38 13.75
N LYS A 238 -18.15 0.74 12.64
CA LYS A 238 -18.15 -0.73 12.50
C LYS A 238 -16.80 -1.22 12.01
N LEU A 239 -16.17 -2.06 12.81
CA LEU A 239 -14.92 -2.72 12.49
C LEU A 239 -15.15 -4.19 12.18
N TYR A 240 -14.44 -4.71 11.18
CA TYR A 240 -14.33 -6.14 10.91
C TYR A 240 -13.37 -6.81 11.90
N ASN A 241 -12.33 -6.10 12.34
CA ASN A 241 -11.46 -6.55 13.43
C ASN A 241 -12.13 -6.32 14.80
N THR A 242 -12.55 -7.44 15.39
CA THR A 242 -13.24 -7.49 16.68
C THR A 242 -12.33 -7.15 17.85
N ASP A 243 -11.03 -7.40 17.74
CA ASP A 243 -10.09 -7.17 18.83
C ASP A 243 -9.87 -5.67 19.05
N PHE A 244 -9.69 -4.92 17.95
CA PHE A 244 -9.63 -3.45 18.02
C PHE A 244 -10.94 -2.89 18.57
N TYR A 245 -12.09 -3.37 18.07
CA TYR A 245 -13.40 -2.89 18.52
C TYR A 245 -13.60 -3.08 20.02
N ASN A 246 -13.26 -4.26 20.55
CA ASN A 246 -13.32 -4.54 21.98
C ASN A 246 -12.35 -3.65 22.78
N ALA A 247 -11.14 -3.40 22.26
CA ALA A 247 -10.18 -2.52 22.89
C ALA A 247 -10.68 -1.06 22.93
N ALA A 248 -11.32 -0.57 21.86
CA ALA A 248 -11.92 0.76 21.76
C ALA A 248 -13.09 0.95 22.75
N ILE A 249 -14.00 -0.02 22.86
CA ILE A 249 -15.08 -0.01 23.87
C ILE A 249 -14.49 -0.01 25.28
N GLY A 250 -13.49 -0.85 25.53
CA GLY A 250 -12.81 -0.91 26.81
C GLY A 250 -12.11 0.39 27.18
N LEU A 251 -11.44 1.05 26.23
CA LEU A 251 -10.83 2.37 26.41
C LEU A 251 -11.90 3.41 26.80
N ARG A 252 -13.01 3.46 26.07
CA ARG A 252 -14.15 4.34 26.41
C ARG A 252 -14.66 4.08 27.82
N GLY A 253 -14.88 2.81 28.19
CA GLY A 253 -15.43 2.43 29.48
C GLY A 253 -14.50 2.76 30.64
N SER A 254 -13.21 2.48 30.50
CA SER A 254 -12.19 2.78 31.51
C SER A 254 -11.93 4.28 31.65
N LEU A 255 -11.99 5.05 30.55
CA LEU A 255 -11.93 6.51 30.59
C LEU A 255 -13.18 7.11 31.27
N ALA A 256 -14.39 6.62 30.96
CA ALA A 256 -15.60 7.03 31.68
C ALA A 256 -15.49 6.76 33.19
N ALA A 257 -14.94 5.60 33.56
CA ALA A 257 -14.75 5.21 34.94
C ALA A 257 -13.76 6.13 35.67
N SER A 258 -12.71 6.61 35.01
CA SER A 258 -11.76 7.56 35.60
C SER A 258 -12.40 8.95 35.80
N LEU A 259 -13.24 9.40 34.87
CA LEU A 259 -13.91 10.69 34.92
C LEU A 259 -15.10 10.75 35.90
N ARG A 260 -15.66 9.61 36.30
CA ARG A 260 -16.78 9.53 37.27
C ARG A 260 -16.50 10.25 38.59
N TYR A 261 -15.22 10.39 38.96
CA TYR A 261 -14.78 10.99 40.22
C TYR A 261 -14.52 12.50 40.14
N MET A 262 -14.98 13.18 39.09
CA MET A 262 -14.85 14.64 38.91
C MET A 262 -15.23 15.48 40.14
N GLU A 263 -16.23 15.06 40.92
CA GLU A 263 -16.66 15.74 42.16
C GLU A 263 -15.58 15.83 43.26
N HIS A 264 -14.53 15.00 43.16
CA HIS A 264 -13.40 14.97 44.07
C HIS A 264 -12.27 15.93 43.68
N TYR A 265 -12.40 16.69 42.59
CA TYR A 265 -11.39 17.63 42.13
C TYR A 265 -11.85 19.07 42.29
N ASP A 266 -10.89 19.97 42.58
CA ASP A 266 -11.09 21.42 42.64
C ASP A 266 -10.41 22.10 41.44
N GLU A 267 -10.99 23.21 40.99
CA GLU A 267 -10.39 24.06 39.94
C GLU A 267 -9.04 24.62 40.41
N THR A 268 -8.11 24.77 39.47
CA THR A 268 -6.82 25.41 39.71
C THR A 268 -6.72 26.70 38.90
N SER A 269 -5.66 27.49 39.12
CA SER A 269 -5.35 28.64 38.26
C SER A 269 -5.05 28.24 36.81
N ASN A 270 -4.74 26.98 36.56
CA ASN A 270 -4.61 26.44 35.21
C ASN A 270 -5.94 25.78 34.81
N PRO A 271 -6.71 26.35 33.86
CA PRO A 271 -8.00 25.80 33.46
C PRO A 271 -7.91 24.40 32.84
N MET A 272 -6.71 23.96 32.43
CA MET A 272 -6.49 22.63 31.85
C MET A 272 -6.36 21.53 32.89
N ARG A 273 -6.28 21.86 34.19
CA ARG A 273 -6.07 20.87 35.27
C ARG A 273 -6.88 21.20 36.51
N GLN A 274 -7.43 20.16 37.12
CA GLN A 274 -8.08 20.21 38.42
C GLN A 274 -7.26 19.39 39.42
N ILE A 275 -7.18 19.85 40.68
CA ILE A 275 -6.38 19.21 41.73
C ILE A 275 -7.26 18.32 42.62
N TYR A 276 -6.76 17.16 42.99
CA TYR A 276 -7.48 16.25 43.88
C TYR A 276 -7.68 16.85 45.27
N ARG A 277 -8.93 16.93 45.71
CA ARG A 277 -9.30 17.51 46.98
C ARG A 277 -9.06 16.52 48.12
N ARG A 278 -8.15 16.86 49.03
CA ARG A 278 -7.96 16.12 50.28
C ARG A 278 -8.90 16.67 51.34
N ARG A 279 -9.88 15.86 51.76
CA ARG A 279 -10.86 16.22 52.80
C ARG A 279 -10.74 15.22 53.95
N GLY A 280 -9.73 15.35 54.80
CA GLY A 280 -9.67 14.48 55.97
C GLY A 280 -8.62 14.85 57.02
N HIS A 281 -9.11 15.20 58.22
CA HIS A 281 -8.33 15.16 59.46
C HIS A 281 -8.81 14.04 60.41
N ASP A 282 -9.88 13.30 60.07
CA ASP A 282 -10.44 12.21 60.89
C ASP A 282 -10.35 10.82 60.21
N TYR A 283 -10.46 9.75 60.99
CA TYR A 283 -10.26 8.37 60.49
C TYR A 283 -11.31 7.93 59.44
N LYS A 284 -12.58 8.33 59.60
CA LYS A 284 -13.67 7.91 58.70
C LYS A 284 -13.55 8.54 57.32
N SER A 285 -13.18 9.83 57.27
CA SER A 285 -12.91 10.54 56.03
C SER A 285 -11.69 9.98 55.30
N ILE A 286 -10.61 9.66 56.02
CA ILE A 286 -9.40 9.02 55.47
C ILE A 286 -9.71 7.65 54.84
N ALA A 287 -10.54 6.82 55.51
CA ALA A 287 -10.91 5.51 54.98
C ALA A 287 -11.74 5.60 53.68
N LYS A 288 -12.66 6.59 53.61
CA LYS A 288 -13.46 6.85 52.40
C LYS A 288 -12.58 7.35 51.25
N GLU A 289 -11.66 8.27 51.52
CA GLU A 289 -10.70 8.81 50.54
C GLU A 289 -9.78 7.72 49.98
N LYS A 290 -9.27 6.81 50.84
CA LYS A 290 -8.49 5.65 50.42
C LYS A 290 -9.26 4.72 49.49
N LYS A 291 -10.55 4.48 49.77
CA LYS A 291 -11.40 3.65 48.91
C LYS A 291 -11.56 4.26 47.52
N VAL A 292 -11.92 5.55 47.45
CA VAL A 292 -12.07 6.28 46.19
C VAL A 292 -10.76 6.30 45.39
N THR A 293 -9.64 6.58 46.06
CA THR A 293 -8.32 6.58 45.42
C THR A 293 -7.96 5.22 44.81
N ARG A 294 -8.29 4.13 45.51
CA ARG A 294 -8.09 2.77 44.98
C ARG A 294 -8.94 2.52 43.74
N GLU A 295 -10.21 2.88 43.76
CA GLU A 295 -11.13 2.72 42.62
C GLU A 295 -10.67 3.57 41.41
N ILE A 296 -10.15 4.79 41.65
CA ILE A 296 -9.50 5.59 40.61
C ILE A 296 -8.30 4.84 40.02
N ASN A 297 -7.39 4.36 40.86
CA ASN A 297 -6.19 3.66 40.37
C ASN A 297 -6.52 2.38 39.57
N GLU A 298 -7.55 1.64 39.97
CA GLU A 298 -8.07 0.49 39.22
C GLU A 298 -8.56 0.93 37.83
N SER A 299 -9.35 2.00 37.75
CA SER A 299 -9.84 2.53 36.46
C SER A 299 -8.70 2.98 35.53
N ILE A 300 -7.65 3.60 36.10
CA ILE A 300 -6.48 4.08 35.35
C ILE A 300 -5.60 2.92 34.87
N SER A 301 -5.49 1.84 35.67
CA SER A 301 -4.80 0.62 35.26
C SER A 301 -5.47 -0.03 34.04
N GLU A 302 -6.79 -0.16 34.05
CA GLU A 302 -7.52 -0.68 32.90
C GLU A 302 -7.43 0.26 31.70
N LEU A 303 -7.49 1.58 31.91
CA LEU A 303 -7.32 2.57 30.84
C LEU A 303 -5.96 2.41 30.13
N ARG A 304 -4.88 2.25 30.90
CA ARG A 304 -3.53 1.99 30.36
C ARG A 304 -3.47 0.70 29.56
N LYS A 305 -4.11 -0.37 30.04
CA LYS A 305 -4.14 -1.67 29.36
C LYS A 305 -4.89 -1.58 28.03
N HIS A 306 -6.06 -0.93 28.00
CA HIS A 306 -6.82 -0.75 26.77
C HIS A 306 -6.08 0.11 25.75
N LEU A 307 -5.42 1.19 26.20
CA LEU A 307 -4.56 1.99 25.33
C LEU A 307 -3.40 1.16 24.76
N GLY A 308 -2.71 0.39 25.61
CA GLY A 308 -1.63 -0.50 25.18
C GLY A 308 -2.06 -1.53 24.13
N ASN A 309 -3.25 -2.12 24.30
CA ASN A 309 -3.81 -3.07 23.34
C ASN A 309 -4.10 -2.42 21.99
N ILE A 310 -4.71 -1.22 21.98
CA ILE A 310 -4.96 -0.46 20.75
C ILE A 310 -3.64 -0.20 20.00
N ILE A 311 -2.62 0.28 20.72
CA ILE A 311 -1.31 0.56 20.12
C ILE A 311 -0.64 -0.72 19.60
N SER A 312 -0.77 -1.84 20.32
CA SER A 312 -0.24 -3.12 19.87
C SER A 312 -0.88 -3.58 18.57
N ILE A 313 -2.21 -3.51 18.47
CA ILE A 313 -2.97 -3.93 17.27
C ILE A 313 -2.61 -3.04 16.08
N ILE A 314 -2.51 -1.71 16.29
CA ILE A 314 -2.09 -0.78 15.23
C ILE A 314 -0.70 -1.16 14.70
N ARG A 315 0.24 -1.45 15.60
CA ARG A 315 1.63 -1.75 15.22
C ARG A 315 1.81 -3.12 14.59
N SER A 316 0.92 -4.07 14.82
CA SER A 316 1.01 -5.41 14.22
C SER A 316 0.23 -5.52 12.92
N ASP A 317 -1.01 -5.00 12.91
CA ASP A 317 -2.00 -5.34 11.90
C ASP A 317 -2.40 -4.15 11.02
N TYR A 318 -2.20 -2.90 11.48
CA TYR A 318 -2.63 -1.66 10.80
C TYR A 318 -1.50 -0.64 10.69
N LEU A 319 -0.41 -1.03 10.01
CA LEU A 319 0.79 -0.22 9.81
C LEU A 319 0.51 1.11 9.08
N GLU A 320 -0.62 1.21 8.38
CA GLU A 320 -1.09 2.42 7.70
C GLU A 320 -1.52 3.52 8.68
N VAL A 321 -1.85 3.18 9.93
CA VAL A 321 -2.29 4.15 10.94
C VAL A 321 -1.08 4.69 11.70
N ASP A 322 -0.62 5.89 11.31
CA ASP A 322 0.42 6.61 12.06
C ASP A 322 -0.17 7.37 13.26
N THR A 323 0.17 6.89 14.46
CA THR A 323 -0.25 7.54 15.72
C THR A 323 0.25 8.97 15.89
N ASN A 324 1.41 9.34 15.31
CA ASN A 324 1.91 10.71 15.35
C ASN A 324 1.06 11.64 14.48
N GLU A 325 0.61 11.15 13.33
CA GLU A 325 -0.29 11.88 12.45
C GLU A 325 -1.64 12.11 13.12
N THR A 326 -2.25 11.07 13.70
CA THR A 326 -3.54 11.20 14.38
C THR A 326 -3.46 12.10 15.62
N ASN A 327 -2.36 12.04 16.38
CA ASN A 327 -2.09 12.97 17.48
C ASN A 327 -1.99 14.42 16.99
N GLY A 328 -1.28 14.66 15.89
CA GLY A 328 -1.19 15.99 15.27
C GLY A 328 -2.55 16.50 14.80
N GLN A 329 -3.40 15.62 14.25
CA GLN A 329 -4.76 15.98 13.84
C GLN A 329 -5.67 16.27 15.04
N TYR A 330 -5.55 15.50 16.13
CA TYR A 330 -6.23 15.80 17.39
C TYR A 330 -5.91 17.22 17.85
N ILE A 331 -4.61 17.59 17.89
CA ILE A 331 -4.19 18.95 18.28
C ILE A 331 -4.83 19.98 17.34
N LYS A 332 -4.75 19.80 16.02
CA LYS A 332 -5.35 20.73 15.04
C LYS A 332 -6.84 20.95 15.27
N ASN A 333 -7.59 19.86 15.46
CA ASN A 333 -9.04 19.92 15.69
C ASN A 333 -9.40 20.61 17.00
N HIS A 334 -8.47 20.67 17.96
CA HIS A 334 -8.66 21.27 19.28
C HIS A 334 -7.72 22.48 19.51
N THR A 335 -7.13 23.04 18.45
CA THR A 335 -6.21 24.21 18.53
C THR A 335 -6.98 25.48 18.88
N ASP A 336 -8.24 25.58 18.46
CA ASP A 336 -9.14 26.69 18.84
C ASP A 336 -9.49 26.64 20.34
N LEU A 337 -9.50 25.45 20.95
CA LEU A 337 -9.71 25.29 22.38
C LEU A 337 -8.52 25.81 23.18
N GLN A 338 -7.27 25.51 22.80
CA GLN A 338 -6.09 26.07 23.50
C GLN A 338 -6.08 27.61 23.48
N LYS A 339 -6.42 28.23 22.34
CA LYS A 339 -6.53 29.69 22.23
C LYS A 339 -7.67 30.28 23.06
N SER A 340 -8.75 29.55 23.30
CA SER A 340 -9.88 30.01 24.13
C SER A 340 -9.58 30.07 25.64
N PHE A 341 -8.44 29.53 26.07
CA PHE A 341 -7.99 29.54 27.47
C PHE A 341 -6.69 30.33 27.69
N GLU A 342 -6.13 30.95 26.64
CA GLU A 342 -5.06 31.94 26.79
C GLU A 342 -5.69 33.26 27.25
N PRO A 343 -5.23 33.87 28.37
CA PRO A 343 -5.71 35.19 28.75
C PRO A 343 -5.22 36.23 27.72
N ASP A 344 -6.12 37.14 27.31
CA ASP A 344 -5.86 38.28 26.42
C ASP A 344 -4.67 39.15 26.87
#